data_AF-A0A167ISS1-F1
#
_entry.id   AF-A0A167ISS1-F1
#
_cell.length_a   1.000
_cell.length_b   1.000
_cell.length_c   1.000
_cell.angle_alpha   90.00
_cell.angle_beta   90.00
_cell.angle_gamma   90.00
#
_symmetry.space_group_name_H-M   'P 1'
#
loop_
_entity.id
_entity.type
_entity.pdbx_description
1 polymer ?
#
loop_
_entity_poly.entity_id
_entity_poly.type
_entity_poly.pdbx_seq_one_letter_code
_entity_poly.pdbx_strand_id
1 'polypeptide(L)'
;MLALDQVRTMHSVYAAGFPSPKVISYGEHPGSPWAPVSMILMTRLPGEELGLTYEDTSPAQRNIITKELHIILEAMRSWNNPWGRRICSISGGAIRSIRVPNHQIGPCDSEEDFLEYPISTASSHSFETQEEYEKALATAYSMPRQHRIVFTHGDFALHNILAYYGHISGFFLVGSLLAGTLSAGSLPLHQVGLSSITAAWLPL
;
A
#
# COMPACT_ATOMS: atom_id res chain seq x y z
N MET A 1 11.73 -14.58 1.63
CA MET A 1 10.30 -14.53 1.25
C MET A 1 9.78 -13.12 0.96
N LEU A 2 10.33 -12.07 1.62
CA LEU A 2 10.03 -10.64 1.45
C LEU A 2 9.70 -10.16 0.02
N ALA A 3 10.64 -10.27 -0.92
CA ALA A 3 10.40 -9.76 -2.27
C ALA A 3 9.75 -10.76 -3.23
N LEU A 4 9.47 -12.00 -2.81
CA LEU A 4 8.70 -12.93 -3.66
C LEU A 4 7.23 -12.49 -3.78
N ASP A 5 6.59 -12.07 -2.69
CA ASP A 5 5.22 -11.56 -2.75
C ASP A 5 5.15 -10.25 -3.51
N GLN A 6 6.14 -9.35 -3.33
CA GLN A 6 6.24 -8.12 -4.12
C GLN A 6 6.39 -8.41 -5.62
N VAL A 7 7.29 -9.33 -6.00
CA VAL A 7 7.47 -9.76 -7.39
C VAL A 7 6.18 -10.39 -7.95
N ARG A 8 5.50 -11.23 -7.18
CA ARG A 8 4.20 -11.84 -7.58
C ARG A 8 3.13 -10.78 -7.77
N THR A 9 3.07 -9.79 -6.89
CA THR A 9 2.17 -8.64 -7.03
C THR A 9 2.47 -7.90 -8.32
N MET A 10 3.72 -7.52 -8.56
CA MET A 10 4.11 -6.82 -9.77
C MET A 10 3.79 -7.63 -11.02
N HIS A 11 4.05 -8.93 -11.04
CA HIS A 11 3.68 -9.80 -12.15
C HIS A 11 2.18 -9.84 -12.39
N SER A 12 1.37 -9.96 -11.32
CA SER A 12 -0.09 -10.06 -11.43
C SER A 12 -0.70 -8.73 -11.93
N VAL A 13 -0.23 -7.62 -11.38
CA VAL A 13 -0.67 -6.26 -11.74
C VAL A 13 -0.26 -5.93 -13.17
N TYR A 14 0.98 -6.25 -13.57
CA TYR A 14 1.46 -6.10 -14.95
C TYR A 14 0.68 -6.97 -15.94
N ALA A 15 0.44 -8.24 -15.60
CA ALA A 15 -0.31 -9.17 -16.46
C ALA A 15 -1.77 -8.76 -16.67
N ALA A 16 -2.36 -8.06 -15.70
CA ALA A 16 -3.70 -7.51 -15.80
C ALA A 16 -3.78 -6.18 -16.57
N GLY A 17 -2.65 -5.65 -17.07
CA GLY A 17 -2.60 -4.44 -17.88
C GLY A 17 -2.58 -3.14 -17.07
N PHE A 18 -2.36 -3.20 -15.76
CA PHE A 18 -2.12 -1.98 -14.99
C PHE A 18 -0.76 -1.36 -15.34
N PRO A 19 -0.62 -0.04 -15.30
CA PRO A 19 0.64 0.64 -15.58
C PRO A 19 1.60 0.40 -14.40
N SER A 20 2.40 -0.66 -14.51
CA SER A 20 3.34 -1.11 -13.48
C SER A 20 4.67 -1.53 -14.12
N PRO A 21 5.81 -1.45 -13.42
CA PRO A 21 7.07 -1.90 -13.97
C PRO A 21 7.04 -3.40 -14.31
N LYS A 22 7.61 -3.76 -15.46
CA LYS A 22 7.87 -5.16 -15.78
C LYS A 22 9.10 -5.63 -15.01
N VAL A 23 8.94 -6.65 -14.17
CA VAL A 23 10.06 -7.33 -13.53
C VAL A 23 10.91 -8.03 -14.58
N ILE A 24 12.22 -7.73 -14.61
CA ILE A 24 13.21 -8.32 -15.52
C ILE A 24 13.96 -9.45 -14.80
N SER A 25 14.39 -9.21 -13.57
CA SER A 25 15.12 -10.16 -12.74
C SER A 25 14.93 -9.83 -11.27
N TYR A 26 15.06 -10.82 -10.40
CA TYR A 26 15.08 -10.63 -8.95
C TYR A 26 16.00 -11.67 -8.32
N GLY A 27 16.65 -11.32 -7.21
CA GLY A 27 17.57 -12.23 -6.56
C GLY A 27 18.11 -11.75 -5.21
N GLU A 28 18.97 -12.59 -4.64
CA GLU A 28 19.69 -12.31 -3.40
C GLU A 28 20.90 -11.43 -3.68
N HIS A 29 21.10 -10.42 -2.84
CA HIS A 29 22.32 -9.62 -2.84
C HIS A 29 23.34 -10.33 -1.93
N PRO A 30 24.55 -10.65 -2.41
CA PRO A 30 25.56 -11.38 -1.64
C PRO A 30 25.91 -10.74 -0.29
N GLY A 31 25.78 -9.41 -0.19
CA GLY A 31 26.02 -8.64 1.04
C GLY A 31 24.82 -8.50 1.98
N SER A 32 23.69 -9.16 1.73
CA SER A 32 22.49 -9.08 2.58
C SER A 32 21.78 -10.43 2.72
N PRO A 33 22.45 -11.44 3.33
CA PRO A 33 21.92 -12.81 3.44
C PRO A 33 20.65 -12.93 4.30
N TRP A 34 20.32 -11.92 5.10
CA TRP A 34 19.05 -11.85 5.85
C TRP A 34 17.84 -11.44 4.98
N ALA A 35 18.03 -11.09 3.70
CA ALA A 35 16.98 -10.70 2.77
C ALA A 35 17.00 -11.60 1.51
N PRO A 36 16.22 -12.70 1.48
CA PRO A 36 16.27 -13.74 0.43
C PRO A 36 15.87 -13.27 -0.98
N VAL A 37 15.34 -12.06 -1.10
CA VAL A 37 15.29 -11.31 -2.35
C VAL A 37 15.50 -9.87 -1.92
N SER A 38 16.64 -9.29 -2.29
CA SER A 38 17.04 -7.95 -1.84
C SER A 38 17.24 -7.00 -3.01
N MET A 39 17.07 -7.48 -4.23
CA MET A 39 17.13 -6.68 -5.44
C MET A 39 16.08 -7.16 -6.45
N ILE A 40 15.28 -6.22 -6.95
CA ILE A 40 14.36 -6.42 -8.07
C ILE A 40 14.81 -5.47 -9.18
N LEU A 41 15.21 -6.04 -10.32
CA LEU A 41 15.44 -5.30 -11.54
C LEU A 41 14.13 -5.25 -12.33
N MET A 42 13.71 -4.05 -12.71
CA MET A 42 12.46 -3.80 -13.41
C MET A 42 12.62 -2.70 -14.46
N THR A 43 11.70 -2.64 -15.42
CA THR A 43 11.70 -1.58 -16.44
C THR A 43 11.40 -0.22 -15.81
N ARG A 44 12.09 0.83 -16.24
CA ARG A 44 11.74 2.21 -15.88
C ARG A 44 10.41 2.59 -16.53
N LEU A 45 9.52 3.18 -15.74
CA LEU A 45 8.29 3.78 -16.23
C LEU A 45 8.55 5.23 -16.69
N PRO A 46 7.89 5.71 -17.75
CA PRO A 46 7.98 7.11 -18.15
C PRO A 46 7.23 8.01 -17.16
N GLY A 47 7.52 9.31 -17.17
CA GLY A 47 6.85 10.27 -16.31
C GLY A 47 7.64 10.71 -15.08
N GLU A 48 6.97 11.55 -14.31
CA GLU A 48 7.46 12.19 -13.10
C GLU A 48 6.53 11.85 -11.94
N GLU A 49 7.07 11.90 -10.73
CA GLU A 49 6.31 11.64 -9.51
C GLU A 49 5.19 12.67 -9.37
N LEU A 50 3.97 12.18 -9.17
CA LEU A 50 2.81 13.04 -9.02
C LEU A 50 2.92 13.88 -7.74
N GLY A 51 3.48 13.33 -6.66
CA GLY A 51 3.74 14.09 -5.43
C GLY A 51 4.56 15.37 -5.63
N LEU A 52 5.48 15.38 -6.60
CA LEU A 52 6.33 16.53 -6.91
C LEU A 52 5.71 17.49 -7.93
N THR A 53 4.89 16.96 -8.83
CA THR A 53 4.38 17.72 -9.99
C THR A 53 2.90 18.10 -9.86
N TYR A 54 2.20 17.61 -8.85
CA TYR A 54 0.76 17.82 -8.68
C TYR A 54 0.43 19.31 -8.60
N GLU A 55 1.22 20.10 -7.88
CA GLU A 55 0.98 21.54 -7.73
C GLU A 55 1.14 22.31 -9.04
N ASP A 56 2.08 21.90 -9.89
CA ASP A 56 2.32 22.53 -11.20
C ASP A 56 1.36 22.00 -12.29
N THR A 57 0.64 20.90 -12.02
CA THR A 57 -0.29 20.29 -12.97
C THR A 57 -1.56 21.13 -13.11
N SER A 58 -1.97 21.42 -14.35
CA SER A 58 -3.16 22.23 -14.63
C SER A 58 -4.46 21.57 -14.09
N PRO A 59 -5.50 22.37 -13.76
CA PRO A 59 -6.78 21.81 -13.28
C PRO A 59 -7.41 20.80 -14.24
N ALA A 60 -7.27 21.00 -15.56
CA ALA A 60 -7.77 20.08 -16.57
C ALA A 60 -7.05 18.72 -16.51
N GLN A 61 -5.72 18.72 -16.37
CA GLN A 61 -4.92 17.50 -16.23
C GLN A 61 -5.18 16.80 -14.90
N ARG A 62 -5.33 17.54 -13.79
CA ARG A 62 -5.71 16.95 -12.49
C ARG A 62 -7.04 16.21 -12.57
N ASN A 63 -8.01 16.75 -13.30
CA ASN A 63 -9.29 16.08 -13.55
C ASN A 63 -9.14 14.79 -14.37
N ILE A 64 -8.24 14.75 -15.35
CA ILE A 64 -7.94 13.54 -16.13
C ILE A 64 -7.30 12.49 -15.22
N ILE A 65 -6.25 12.88 -14.50
CA ILE A 65 -5.54 12.02 -13.54
C ILE A 65 -6.51 11.44 -12.51
N THR A 66 -7.40 12.26 -11.94
CA THR A 66 -8.39 11.80 -10.95
C THR A 66 -9.33 10.74 -11.54
N LYS A 67 -9.78 10.93 -12.78
CA LYS A 67 -10.63 9.95 -13.47
C LYS A 67 -9.89 8.64 -13.74
N GLU A 68 -8.64 8.72 -14.21
CA GLU A 68 -7.82 7.54 -14.47
C GLU A 68 -7.53 6.76 -13.17
N LEU A 69 -7.16 7.47 -12.10
CA LEU A 69 -6.97 6.86 -10.78
C LEU A 69 -8.23 6.17 -10.27
N HIS A 70 -9.40 6.79 -10.47
CA HIS A 70 -10.67 6.19 -10.11
C HIS A 70 -10.91 4.87 -10.87
N ILE A 71 -10.72 4.88 -12.20
CA ILE A 71 -10.87 3.68 -13.04
C ILE A 71 -9.91 2.58 -12.60
N ILE A 72 -8.65 2.92 -12.34
CA ILE A 72 -7.63 1.97 -11.89
C ILE A 72 -8.01 1.37 -10.54
N LEU A 73 -8.44 2.19 -9.58
CA LEU A 73 -8.89 1.72 -8.28
C LEU A 73 -10.12 0.81 -8.39
N GLU A 74 -11.11 1.17 -9.20
CA GLU A 74 -12.27 0.31 -9.44
C GLU A 74 -11.87 -1.03 -10.04
N ALA A 75 -10.98 -1.03 -11.04
CA ALA A 75 -10.47 -2.24 -11.65
C ALA A 75 -9.71 -3.12 -10.63
N MET A 76 -8.83 -2.54 -9.81
CA MET A 76 -8.10 -3.29 -8.77
C MET A 76 -9.06 -3.90 -7.76
N ARG A 77 -10.05 -3.11 -7.31
CA ARG A 77 -11.03 -3.53 -6.30
C ARG A 77 -12.07 -4.52 -6.83
N SER A 78 -12.19 -4.66 -8.16
CA SER A 78 -13.09 -5.63 -8.81
C SER A 78 -12.53 -7.04 -8.84
N TRP A 79 -11.23 -7.22 -8.56
CA TRP A 79 -10.63 -8.54 -8.55
C TRP A 79 -11.32 -9.43 -7.50
N ASN A 80 -11.44 -10.72 -7.80
CA ASN A 80 -11.93 -11.70 -6.84
C ASN A 80 -10.77 -12.22 -5.99
N ASN A 81 -11.02 -12.34 -4.68
CA ASN A 81 -10.05 -12.92 -3.76
C ASN A 81 -9.99 -14.45 -3.92
N PRO A 82 -8.87 -15.02 -4.39
CA PRO A 82 -8.75 -16.47 -4.55
C PRO A 82 -8.72 -17.22 -3.20
N TRP A 83 -8.51 -16.53 -2.09
CA TRP A 83 -8.52 -17.08 -0.72
C TRP A 83 -9.86 -16.83 0.01
N GLY A 84 -10.93 -16.51 -0.73
CA GLY A 84 -12.27 -16.33 -0.19
C GLY A 84 -12.42 -15.02 0.57
N ARG A 85 -12.72 -15.07 1.87
CA ARG A 85 -12.89 -13.88 2.73
C ARG A 85 -11.65 -13.54 3.53
N ARG A 86 -10.54 -14.25 3.31
CA ARG A 86 -9.31 -14.06 4.08
C ARG A 86 -8.58 -12.79 3.67
N ILE A 87 -8.19 -11.99 4.66
CA ILE A 87 -7.31 -10.83 4.51
C ILE A 87 -5.88 -11.35 4.50
N CYS A 88 -5.20 -11.25 3.36
CA CYS A 88 -3.89 -11.85 3.17
C CYS A 88 -3.10 -11.19 2.02
N SER A 89 -1.82 -11.54 1.93
CA SER A 89 -0.98 -11.17 0.79
C SER A 89 -1.44 -11.84 -0.51
N ILE A 90 -0.86 -11.45 -1.64
CA ILE A 90 -1.11 -12.10 -2.95
C ILE A 90 -0.67 -13.58 -3.04
N SER A 91 -0.07 -14.13 -1.98
CA SER A 91 0.24 -15.55 -1.89
C SER A 91 -0.66 -16.29 -0.91
N GLY A 92 -1.66 -15.61 -0.32
CA GLY A 92 -2.48 -16.15 0.77
C GLY A 92 -1.76 -16.15 2.13
N GLY A 93 -0.61 -15.48 2.23
CA GLY A 93 0.22 -15.44 3.42
C GLY A 93 0.06 -14.16 4.23
N ALA A 94 1.01 -13.95 5.15
CA ALA A 94 1.06 -12.75 5.98
C ALA A 94 1.30 -11.49 5.13
N ILE A 95 0.52 -10.46 5.43
CA ILE A 95 0.66 -9.11 4.91
C ILE A 95 1.88 -8.46 5.56
N ARG A 96 2.59 -7.62 4.81
CA ARG A 96 3.75 -6.88 5.34
C ARG A 96 3.40 -5.42 5.57
N SER A 97 3.76 -4.92 6.74
CA SER A 97 3.61 -3.52 7.12
C SER A 97 4.72 -3.13 8.09
N ILE A 98 5.43 -2.02 7.84
CA ILE A 98 6.46 -1.50 8.76
C ILE A 98 5.88 -0.97 10.07
N ARG A 99 4.55 -0.86 10.16
CA ARG A 99 3.84 -0.22 11.27
C ARG A 99 3.48 -1.19 12.39
N VAL A 100 3.76 -2.48 12.22
CA VAL A 100 3.52 -3.51 13.24
C VAL A 100 4.84 -4.19 13.64
N PRO A 101 4.93 -4.73 14.87
CA PRO A 101 6.05 -5.56 15.28
C PRO A 101 6.32 -6.70 14.29
N ASN A 102 7.60 -6.97 14.03
CA ASN A 102 8.07 -7.99 13.07
C ASN A 102 7.67 -7.75 11.60
N HIS A 103 7.08 -6.60 11.30
CA HIS A 103 6.63 -6.18 9.98
C HIS A 103 5.66 -7.14 9.28
N GLN A 104 4.88 -7.91 10.05
CA GLN A 104 3.99 -8.93 9.53
C GLN A 104 2.66 -8.89 10.26
N ILE A 105 1.58 -8.94 9.47
CA ILE A 105 0.21 -9.13 9.92
C ILE A 105 -0.23 -10.45 9.29
N GLY A 106 -0.70 -11.39 10.11
CA GLY A 106 -1.02 -12.74 9.63
C GLY A 106 -2.02 -12.73 8.47
N PRO A 107 -2.17 -13.87 7.75
CA PRO A 107 -3.42 -14.08 7.04
C PRO A 107 -4.54 -14.11 8.09
N CYS A 108 -5.49 -13.19 7.98
CA CYS A 108 -6.58 -13.01 8.93
C CYS A 108 -7.88 -13.54 8.32
N ASP A 109 -8.61 -14.38 9.03
CA ASP A 109 -9.86 -14.95 8.54
C ASP A 109 -11.04 -13.97 8.66
N SER A 110 -10.91 -12.98 9.54
CA SER A 110 -11.86 -11.90 9.72
C SER A 110 -11.21 -10.52 9.72
N GLU A 111 -12.01 -9.49 9.49
CA GLU A 111 -11.60 -8.10 9.63
C GLU A 111 -11.24 -7.74 11.08
N GLU A 112 -11.92 -8.36 12.05
CA GLU A 112 -11.62 -8.18 13.47
C GLU A 112 -10.20 -8.66 13.80
N ASP A 113 -9.83 -9.86 13.34
CA ASP A 113 -8.47 -10.40 13.52
C ASP A 113 -7.42 -9.50 12.87
N PHE A 114 -7.76 -8.91 11.73
CA PHE A 114 -6.85 -8.02 11.01
C PHE A 114 -6.65 -6.67 11.72
N LEU A 115 -7.72 -6.07 12.25
CA LEU A 115 -7.67 -4.76 12.90
C LEU A 115 -7.13 -4.83 14.33
N GLU A 116 -7.38 -5.93 15.04
CA GLU A 116 -6.96 -6.10 16.43
C GLU A 116 -5.44 -6.02 16.60
N TYR A 117 -4.67 -6.60 15.67
CA TYR A 117 -3.22 -6.65 15.78
C TYR A 117 -2.54 -5.26 15.61
N PRO A 118 -2.83 -4.46 14.57
CA PRO A 118 -2.36 -3.08 14.48
C PRO A 118 -2.80 -2.20 15.66
N ILE A 119 -4.06 -2.33 16.12
CA ILE A 119 -4.58 -1.50 17.20
C ILE A 119 -3.92 -1.85 18.55
N SER A 120 -3.76 -3.15 18.86
CA SER A 120 -3.12 -3.60 20.11
C SER A 120 -1.63 -3.30 20.17
N THR A 121 -0.98 -3.12 19.03
CA THR A 121 0.45 -2.75 18.93
C THR A 121 0.68 -1.26 18.76
N ALA A 122 -0.38 -0.45 18.76
CA ALA A 122 -0.28 1.00 18.70
C ALA A 122 0.48 1.55 19.92
N SER A 123 1.23 2.63 19.70
CA SER A 123 2.08 3.25 20.71
C SER A 123 1.90 4.77 20.70
N SER A 124 1.93 5.38 21.89
CA SER A 124 1.94 6.84 22.04
C SER A 124 3.22 7.50 21.53
N HIS A 125 4.27 6.73 21.19
CA HIS A 125 5.58 7.24 20.76
C HIS A 125 5.53 8.11 19.50
N SER A 126 4.49 7.96 18.67
CA SER A 126 4.28 8.76 17.45
C SER A 126 3.38 9.98 17.64
N PHE A 127 2.98 10.30 18.88
CA PHE A 127 2.06 11.39 19.21
C PHE A 127 2.76 12.45 20.06
N GLU A 128 2.36 13.72 19.89
CA GLU A 128 2.92 14.83 20.68
C GLU A 128 2.40 14.80 22.11
N THR A 129 1.15 14.35 22.29
CA THR A 129 0.50 14.26 23.60
C THR A 129 -0.21 12.93 23.81
N GLN A 130 -0.39 12.57 25.09
CA GLN A 130 -1.15 11.38 25.49
C GLN A 130 -2.64 11.50 25.12
N GLU A 131 -3.21 12.70 25.23
CA GLU A 131 -4.62 12.96 24.89
C GLU A 131 -4.89 12.73 23.40
N GLU A 132 -3.99 13.16 22.51
CA GLU A 132 -4.08 12.88 21.08
C GLU A 132 -4.01 11.38 20.77
N TYR A 133 -3.10 10.66 21.46
CA TYR A 133 -3.01 9.21 21.32
C TYR A 133 -4.31 8.51 21.74
N GLU A 134 -4.86 8.86 22.91
CA GLU A 134 -6.09 8.27 23.42
C GLU A 134 -7.29 8.57 22.51
N LYS A 135 -7.36 9.79 21.98
CA LYS A 135 -8.39 10.18 21.00
C LYS A 135 -8.26 9.40 19.69
N ALA A 136 -7.04 9.23 19.18
CA ALA A 136 -6.80 8.44 17.97
C ALA A 136 -7.14 6.96 18.18
N LEU A 137 -6.81 6.41 19.34
CA LEU A 137 -7.12 5.03 19.71
C LEU A 137 -8.63 4.82 19.85
N ALA A 138 -9.33 5.73 20.54
CA ALA A 138 -10.79 5.69 20.65
C ALA A 138 -11.47 5.79 19.28
N THR A 139 -10.94 6.65 18.40
CA THR A 139 -11.42 6.77 17.01
C THR A 139 -11.25 5.45 16.27
N ALA A 140 -10.08 4.81 16.37
CA ALA A 140 -9.81 3.54 15.72
C ALA A 140 -10.76 2.42 16.18
N TYR A 141 -11.05 2.34 17.48
CA TYR A 141 -12.03 1.38 18.01
C TYR A 141 -13.47 1.67 17.59
N SER A 142 -13.82 2.94 17.33
CA SER A 142 -15.16 3.34 16.91
C SER A 142 -15.45 3.13 15.41
N MET A 143 -14.43 2.80 14.62
CA MET A 143 -14.62 2.59 13.19
C MET A 143 -15.50 1.36 12.92
N PRO A 144 -16.36 1.39 11.88
CA PRO A 144 -17.11 0.22 11.44
C PRO A 144 -16.18 -0.97 11.18
N ARG A 145 -16.64 -2.20 11.43
CA ARG A 145 -15.90 -3.44 11.14
C ARG A 145 -16.63 -4.31 10.11
N GLN A 146 -17.27 -3.66 9.14
CA GLN A 146 -18.04 -4.31 8.08
C GLN A 146 -17.67 -3.71 6.73
N HIS A 147 -16.43 -3.94 6.36
CA HIS A 147 -15.86 -3.40 5.13
C HIS A 147 -15.79 -4.46 4.04
N ARG A 148 -15.73 -4.01 2.77
CA ARG A 148 -15.56 -4.94 1.65
C ARG A 148 -14.10 -5.30 1.53
N ILE A 149 -13.80 -6.60 1.57
CA ILE A 149 -12.43 -7.10 1.40
C ILE A 149 -12.09 -7.10 -0.09
N VAL A 150 -11.15 -6.24 -0.49
CA VAL A 150 -10.75 -6.05 -1.89
C VAL A 150 -9.24 -5.97 -2.02
N PHE A 151 -8.75 -6.21 -3.23
CA PHE A 151 -7.36 -6.00 -3.54
C PHE A 151 -7.08 -4.49 -3.55
N THR A 152 -6.11 -4.06 -2.76
CA THR A 152 -5.75 -2.64 -2.65
C THR A 152 -4.24 -2.45 -2.72
N HIS A 153 -3.83 -1.32 -3.27
CA HIS A 153 -2.49 -0.80 -3.13
C HIS A 153 -2.37 -0.22 -1.71
N GLY A 154 -1.62 -0.89 -0.82
CA GLY A 154 -1.64 -0.49 0.59
C GLY A 154 -0.75 0.72 0.94
N ASP A 155 -0.19 1.41 -0.06
CA ASP A 155 0.40 2.76 0.07
C ASP A 155 0.01 3.63 -1.15
N PHE A 156 -1.30 3.79 -1.39
CA PHE A 156 -1.82 4.52 -2.57
C PHE A 156 -1.70 6.04 -2.38
N ALA A 157 -0.46 6.53 -2.39
CA ALA A 157 -0.10 7.92 -2.19
C ALA A 157 0.55 8.51 -3.45
N LEU A 158 0.50 9.84 -3.59
CA LEU A 158 0.97 10.56 -4.79
C LEU A 158 2.44 10.29 -5.10
N HIS A 159 3.28 10.01 -4.10
CA HIS A 159 4.69 9.67 -4.29
C HIS A 159 4.94 8.30 -4.92
N ASN A 160 3.94 7.42 -4.92
CA ASN A 160 4.00 6.12 -5.58
C ASN A 160 3.37 6.14 -6.98
N ILE A 161 2.95 7.30 -7.47
CA ILE A 161 2.24 7.46 -8.74
C ILE A 161 3.08 8.29 -9.69
N LEU A 162 3.22 7.83 -10.93
CA LEU A 162 3.87 8.56 -12.00
C LEU A 162 2.82 9.09 -12.98
N ALA A 163 3.04 10.32 -13.43
CA ALA A 163 2.29 10.94 -14.51
C ALA A 163 3.22 11.36 -15.66
N TYR A 164 2.74 11.20 -16.90
CA TYR A 164 3.42 11.62 -18.12
C TYR A 164 2.44 12.37 -19.01
N TYR A 165 2.77 13.61 -19.36
CA TYR A 165 1.90 14.52 -20.13
C TYR A 165 0.47 14.67 -19.56
N GLY A 166 0.31 14.62 -18.23
CA GLY A 166 -0.99 14.77 -17.58
C GLY A 166 -1.86 13.51 -17.57
N HIS A 167 -1.28 12.35 -17.88
CA HIS A 167 -1.89 11.03 -17.78
C HIS A 167 -1.12 10.14 -16.82
N ILE A 168 -1.78 9.21 -16.14
CA ILE A 168 -1.14 8.19 -15.31
C ILE A 168 -0.27 7.29 -16.19
N SER A 169 1.01 7.24 -15.88
CA SER A 169 1.99 6.42 -16.59
C SER A 169 2.46 5.22 -15.78
N GLY A 170 2.19 5.19 -14.48
CA GLY A 170 2.82 4.19 -13.62
C GLY A 170 2.47 4.23 -12.14
N PHE A 171 2.59 3.06 -11.48
CA PHE A 171 2.61 2.95 -10.03
C PHE A 171 3.84 2.19 -9.55
N PHE A 172 4.45 2.68 -8.47
CA PHE A 172 5.50 1.95 -7.75
C PHE A 172 4.89 1.08 -6.66
N LEU A 173 4.97 -0.23 -6.86
CA LEU A 173 4.63 -1.23 -5.84
C LEU A 173 5.85 -1.45 -4.94
N VAL A 174 6.18 -0.50 -4.06
CA VAL A 174 7.35 -0.61 -3.19
C VAL A 174 7.00 -1.35 -1.91
N GLY A 175 7.75 -2.42 -1.62
CA GLY A 175 7.86 -2.99 -0.28
C GLY A 175 8.70 -2.07 0.60
N SER A 176 8.06 -1.02 1.12
CA SER A 176 8.49 -0.15 2.22
C SER A 176 10.00 -0.10 2.50
N LEU A 177 10.66 0.94 1.98
CA LEU A 177 11.98 1.40 2.44
C LEU A 177 11.93 2.93 2.66
N LEU A 178 12.01 3.28 3.95
CA LEU A 178 12.40 4.52 4.61
C LEU A 178 11.78 5.88 4.23
N ALA A 179 11.18 6.47 5.29
CA ALA A 179 11.22 7.86 5.73
C ALA A 179 10.66 8.97 4.82
N GLY A 180 9.65 9.67 5.36
CA GLY A 180 9.32 11.03 4.92
C GLY A 180 7.83 11.27 4.69
N THR A 181 7.22 11.95 5.65
CA THR A 181 5.93 12.65 5.62
C THR A 181 5.60 13.36 4.30
N LEU A 182 4.31 13.43 3.92
CA LEU A 182 3.56 14.71 3.85
C LEU A 182 2.05 14.56 3.53
N SER A 183 1.27 15.18 4.44
CA SER A 183 0.06 16.00 4.25
C SER A 183 -1.04 15.58 3.25
N ALA A 184 -2.18 15.14 3.79
CA ALA A 184 -3.47 15.75 3.45
C ALA A 184 -4.43 15.65 4.64
N GLY A 185 -5.15 16.74 4.87
CA GLY A 185 -6.02 16.97 6.02
C GLY A 185 -6.86 15.79 6.50
N SER A 186 -6.83 15.64 7.83
CA SER A 186 -8.01 15.38 8.65
C SER A 186 -8.44 13.95 8.96
N LEU A 187 -7.56 12.94 8.92
CA LEU A 187 -7.83 11.66 9.62
C LEU A 187 -6.54 11.04 10.20
N PRO A 188 -6.44 10.80 11.53
CA PRO A 188 -5.23 10.23 12.16
C PRO A 188 -5.08 8.71 11.94
N LEU A 189 -5.58 8.17 10.83
CA LEU A 189 -5.48 6.73 10.51
C LEU A 189 -4.06 6.32 10.11
N HIS A 190 -3.25 7.28 9.62
CA HIS A 190 -1.84 7.08 9.28
C HIS A 190 -0.97 6.75 10.51
N GLN A 191 -1.33 7.27 11.69
CA GLN A 191 -0.61 7.01 12.95
C GLN A 191 -0.98 5.66 13.60
N VAL A 192 -2.13 5.07 13.27
CA VAL A 192 -2.61 3.79 13.81
C VAL A 192 -2.28 2.57 12.94
N GLY A 193 -1.42 2.74 11.93
CA GLY A 193 -0.75 1.64 11.23
C GLY A 193 -1.47 1.03 10.01
N LEU A 194 -2.49 1.70 9.47
CA LEU A 194 -3.33 1.15 8.38
C LEU A 194 -2.91 1.56 6.95
N SER A 195 -1.91 2.42 6.78
CA SER A 195 -1.62 3.08 5.49
C SER A 195 -0.33 2.65 4.78
N SER A 196 0.37 1.62 5.26
CA SER A 196 1.63 1.16 4.66
C SER A 196 1.69 -0.35 4.55
N ILE A 197 0.83 -0.88 3.69
CA ILE A 197 0.72 -2.30 3.39
C ILE A 197 1.17 -2.56 1.94
N THR A 198 1.91 -3.63 1.70
CA THR A 198 2.12 -4.11 0.31
C THR A 198 0.81 -4.61 -0.28
N ALA A 199 0.61 -4.50 -1.61
CA ALA A 199 -0.70 -4.78 -2.18
C ALA A 199 -1.27 -6.16 -1.75
N ALA A 200 -2.48 -6.13 -1.20
CA ALA A 200 -3.08 -7.23 -0.45
C ALA A 200 -4.61 -7.12 -0.47
N TRP A 201 -5.29 -8.15 0.03
CA TRP A 201 -6.73 -8.15 0.22
C TRP A 201 -7.06 -7.55 1.57
N LEU A 202 -7.61 -6.34 1.61
CA LEU A 202 -7.88 -5.59 2.84
C LEU A 202 -9.33 -5.10 2.90
N PRO A 203 -9.86 -4.86 4.12
CA PRO A 203 -11.11 -4.14 4.31
C PRO A 203 -10.99 -2.67 3.83
N LEU A 204 -12.00 -2.18 3.09
CA LEU A 204 -12.23 -0.78 2.74
C LEU A 204 -13.58 -0.25 3.21
#